data_AF-T0YMN8-F1
#
_entry.id   AF-T0YMN8-F1
#
_cell.length_a   1.000
_cell.length_b   1.000
_cell.length_c   1.000
_cell.angle_alpha   90.00
_cell.angle_beta   90.00
_cell.angle_gamma   90.00
#
_symmetry.space_group_name_H-M   'P 1'
#
loop_
_entity.id
_entity.type
_entity.pdbx_description
1 polymer ?
#
loop_
_entity_poly.entity_id
_entity_poly.type
_entity_poly.pdbx_seq_one_letter_code
_entity_poly.pdbx_strand_id
1 'polypeptide(L)'
;MLSDGAGAALIEPRPATKGISLRIEWIVERSYANEQAACMYGGAEKLEDGRLKGWPEYPPTEWAQRSIFTLKQDVKQLNEHIMTYTVERPLKEIPQLRRLNPDDVNFFLPHYSSHYFRDRVHDHMCKAGFDIPFERWFTNLYTKGNIGAASIYVLLEELFHS
;
A
#
# COMPACT_ATOMS: atom_id res chain seq x y z
N MET A 1 -6.30 2.53 -13.34
CA MET A 1 -6.44 2.32 -11.88
C MET A 1 -5.96 3.55 -11.13
N LEU A 2 -4.74 4.02 -11.37
CA LEU A 2 -4.22 5.23 -10.73
C LEU A 2 -4.98 6.49 -11.16
N SER A 3 -5.17 7.41 -10.22
CA SER A 3 -5.78 8.73 -10.37
C SER A 3 -5.08 9.75 -9.47
N ASP A 4 -5.47 11.01 -9.59
CA ASP A 4 -4.80 12.11 -8.90
C ASP A 4 -5.46 12.43 -7.55
N GLY A 5 -4.66 12.74 -6.55
CA GLY A 5 -5.10 13.15 -5.23
C GLY A 5 -3.93 13.55 -4.35
N ALA A 6 -4.22 14.32 -3.31
CA ALA A 6 -3.24 14.75 -2.31
C ALA A 6 -3.89 14.72 -0.92
N GLY A 7 -3.06 14.60 0.11
CA GLY A 7 -3.49 14.67 1.50
C GLY A 7 -2.32 15.07 2.38
N ALA A 8 -2.64 15.57 3.57
CA ALA A 8 -1.67 16.02 4.56
C ALA A 8 -2.19 15.70 5.96
N ALA A 9 -1.27 15.58 6.92
CA ALA A 9 -1.61 15.42 8.33
C ALA A 9 -0.73 16.36 9.17
N LEU A 10 -1.34 17.01 10.15
CA LEU A 10 -0.62 17.75 11.19
C LEU A 10 -0.32 16.78 12.35
N ILE A 11 0.95 16.70 12.75
CA ILE A 11 1.39 15.88 13.89
C ILE A 11 1.95 16.81 14.96
N GLU A 12 1.41 16.71 16.17
CA GLU A 12 1.80 17.53 17.31
C GLU A 12 2.14 16.65 18.53
N PRO A 13 2.99 17.12 19.45
CA PRO A 13 3.36 16.37 20.65
C PRO A 13 2.22 16.29 21.70
N ARG A 14 1.09 16.97 21.46
CA ARG A 14 -0.08 17.01 22.35
C ARG A 14 -1.35 16.93 21.51
N PRO A 15 -2.43 16.33 22.02
CA PRO A 15 -3.72 16.33 21.33
C PRO A 15 -4.28 17.75 21.20
N ALA A 16 -5.17 17.93 20.22
CA ALA A 16 -5.89 19.19 20.03
C ALA A 16 -6.72 19.54 21.28
N THR A 17 -6.85 20.84 21.56
CA THR A 17 -7.65 21.33 22.71
C THR A 17 -9.15 21.12 22.52
N LYS A 18 -9.60 20.88 21.28
CA LYS A 18 -10.99 20.60 20.91
C LYS A 18 -11.02 19.53 19.81
N GLY A 19 -12.02 18.66 19.85
CA GLY A 19 -12.21 17.59 18.86
C GLY A 19 -11.41 16.33 19.17
N ILE A 20 -11.42 15.40 18.22
CA ILE A 20 -10.70 14.12 18.32
C ILE A 20 -9.23 14.35 17.96
N SER A 21 -8.32 13.52 18.46
CA SER A 21 -6.94 13.44 17.98
C SER A 21 -6.55 11.97 17.86
N LEU A 22 -5.86 11.62 16.78
CA LEU A 22 -5.38 10.26 16.56
C LEU A 22 -3.94 10.17 17.08
N ARG A 23 -3.74 9.42 18.17
CA ARG A 23 -2.39 9.14 18.67
C ARG A 23 -1.73 8.09 17.79
N ILE A 24 -0.54 8.40 17.27
CA ILE A 24 0.29 7.43 16.56
C ILE A 24 1.01 6.57 17.61
N GLU A 25 0.58 5.32 17.78
CA GLU A 25 1.25 4.37 18.68
C GLU A 25 2.59 3.91 18.09
N TRP A 26 2.60 3.61 16.79
CA TRP A 26 3.77 3.13 16.06
C TRP A 26 3.50 3.20 14.55
N ILE A 27 4.58 3.24 13.78
CA ILE A 27 4.59 2.98 12.33
C ILE A 27 5.65 1.90 12.11
N VAL A 28 5.28 0.82 11.43
CA VAL A 28 6.19 -0.29 11.13
C VAL A 28 6.18 -0.53 9.63
N GLU A 29 7.38 -0.60 9.06
CA GLU A 29 7.59 -0.86 7.65
C GLU A 29 8.47 -2.10 7.45
N ARG A 30 8.16 -2.86 6.40
CA ARG A 30 8.90 -4.04 5.98
C ARG A 30 9.08 -4.01 4.47
N SER A 31 10.30 -4.32 4.04
CA SER A 31 10.67 -4.45 2.64
C SER A 31 11.19 -5.86 2.39
N TYR A 32 10.75 -6.45 1.28
CA TYR A 32 11.21 -7.75 0.79
C TYR A 32 11.95 -7.62 -0.55
N ALA A 33 12.52 -6.44 -0.82
CA ALA A 33 13.32 -6.20 -2.03
C ALA A 33 14.59 -7.08 -2.10
N ASN A 34 15.00 -7.69 -0.98
CA ASN A 34 16.06 -8.69 -0.93
C ASN A 34 15.64 -10.05 -1.53
N GLU A 35 14.33 -10.30 -1.68
CA GLU A 35 13.79 -11.56 -2.20
C GLU A 35 12.98 -11.37 -3.50
N GLN A 36 12.46 -10.17 -3.74
CA GLN A 36 11.55 -9.89 -4.84
C GLN A 36 12.14 -8.86 -5.82
N ALA A 37 12.04 -9.19 -7.11
CA ALA A 37 12.37 -8.25 -8.18
C ALA A 37 11.39 -7.07 -8.22
N ALA A 38 11.78 -5.98 -8.88
CA ALA A 38 10.91 -4.82 -9.04
C ALA A 38 9.61 -5.18 -9.79
N CYS A 39 8.47 -4.78 -9.23
CA CYS A 39 7.14 -5.07 -9.79
C CYS A 39 6.54 -3.86 -10.52
N MET A 40 6.60 -2.66 -9.93
CA MET A 40 6.12 -1.41 -10.53
C MET A 40 7.29 -0.43 -10.62
N TYR A 41 7.46 0.21 -11.78
CA TYR A 41 8.63 1.04 -12.07
C TYR A 41 8.31 2.11 -13.11
N GLY A 42 9.03 3.22 -13.06
CA GLY A 42 9.03 4.29 -14.05
C GLY A 42 10.44 4.86 -14.19
N GLY A 43 10.81 5.32 -15.38
CA GLY A 43 12.20 5.72 -15.66
C GLY A 43 13.14 4.51 -15.78
N ALA A 44 12.62 3.34 -16.12
CA ALA A 44 13.38 2.11 -16.29
C ALA A 44 12.61 1.10 -17.14
N GLU A 45 13.31 0.05 -17.56
CA GLU A 45 12.69 -1.18 -18.05
C GLU A 45 13.22 -2.39 -17.30
N LYS A 46 12.32 -3.33 -17.05
CA LYS A 46 12.67 -4.62 -16.44
C LYS A 46 13.21 -5.55 -17.51
N LEU A 47 14.40 -6.08 -17.27
CA LEU A 47 15.07 -7.06 -18.11
C LEU A 47 14.54 -8.47 -17.78
N GLU A 48 14.83 -9.44 -18.66
CA GLU A 48 14.41 -10.84 -18.49
C GLU A 48 14.96 -11.48 -17.21
N ASP A 49 16.16 -11.05 -16.77
CA ASP A 49 16.78 -11.49 -15.51
C ASP A 49 16.20 -10.79 -14.26
N GLY A 50 15.17 -9.96 -14.44
CA GLY A 50 14.48 -9.24 -13.36
C GLY A 50 15.14 -7.94 -12.91
N ARG A 51 16.35 -7.60 -13.41
CA ARG A 51 16.99 -6.32 -13.11
C ARG A 51 16.27 -5.16 -13.81
N LEU A 52 16.37 -3.97 -13.23
CA LEU A 52 15.95 -2.74 -13.89
C LEU A 52 17.14 -2.11 -14.61
N LYS A 53 17.02 -1.89 -15.92
CA LYS A 53 17.92 -1.00 -16.66
C LYS A 53 17.38 0.43 -16.56
N GLY A 54 18.14 1.31 -15.92
CA GLY A 54 17.72 2.68 -15.63
C GLY A 54 17.74 3.58 -16.85
N TRP A 55 16.92 4.64 -16.84
CA TRP A 55 16.87 5.63 -17.92
C TRP A 55 18.23 6.25 -18.34
N PRO A 56 19.23 6.45 -17.45
CA PRO A 56 20.53 7.00 -17.86
C PRO A 56 21.35 6.06 -18.74
N GLU A 57 21.04 4.76 -18.73
CA GLU A 57 21.72 3.74 -19.55
C GLU A 57 21.14 3.64 -20.97
N TYR A 58 20.14 4.47 -21.29
CA TYR A 58 19.56 4.59 -22.63
C TYR A 58 20.00 5.90 -23.29
N PRO A 59 20.33 5.88 -24.59
CA PRO A 59 20.47 7.10 -25.37
C PRO A 59 19.19 7.95 -25.26
N PRO A 60 19.29 9.29 -25.15
CA PRO A 60 18.12 10.17 -25.08
C PRO A 60 17.10 9.98 -26.21
N THR A 61 17.57 9.56 -27.39
CA THR A 61 16.72 9.25 -28.56
C THR A 61 15.78 8.06 -28.33
N GLU A 62 16.13 7.13 -27.44
CA GLU A 62 15.31 5.95 -27.13
C GLU A 62 14.25 6.21 -26.06
N TRP A 63 14.40 7.26 -25.25
CA TRP A 63 13.54 7.48 -24.09
C TRP A 63 12.06 7.57 -24.46
N ALA A 64 11.73 8.36 -25.48
CA ALA A 64 10.36 8.51 -25.96
C ALA A 64 9.88 7.27 -26.74
N GLN A 65 10.76 6.70 -27.58
CA GLN A 65 10.45 5.53 -28.42
C GLN A 65 10.04 4.31 -27.59
N ARG A 66 10.64 4.15 -26.40
CA ARG A 66 10.40 3.02 -25.49
C ARG A 66 9.54 3.40 -24.28
N SER A 67 9.02 4.62 -24.27
CA SER A 67 8.21 5.17 -23.18
C SER A 67 8.85 4.96 -21.81
N ILE A 68 10.17 5.20 -21.70
CA ILE A 68 10.99 4.85 -20.52
C ILE A 68 10.43 5.47 -19.23
N PHE A 69 9.90 6.69 -19.32
CA PHE A 69 9.38 7.45 -18.17
C PHE A 69 7.92 7.14 -17.80
N THR A 70 7.22 6.29 -18.57
CA THR A 70 5.87 5.86 -18.18
C THR A 70 5.94 4.86 -17.01
N LEU A 71 4.93 4.88 -16.15
CA LEU A 71 4.77 3.86 -15.12
C LEU A 71 4.34 2.55 -15.77
N LYS A 72 5.07 1.48 -15.42
CA LYS A 72 4.86 0.13 -15.91
C LYS A 72 4.71 -0.81 -14.71
N GLN A 73 3.98 -1.90 -14.90
CA GLN A 73 3.76 -2.90 -13.87
C GLN A 73 3.84 -4.31 -14.46
N ASP A 74 4.62 -5.17 -13.82
CA ASP A 74 4.62 -6.60 -14.06
C ASP A 74 3.40 -7.21 -13.37
N VAL A 75 2.28 -7.28 -14.11
CA VAL A 75 0.99 -7.75 -13.60
C VAL A 75 1.02 -9.23 -13.22
N LYS A 76 1.86 -10.03 -13.88
CA LYS A 76 2.02 -11.45 -13.54
C LYS A 76 2.65 -11.59 -12.16
N GLN A 77 3.80 -10.94 -11.95
CA GLN A 77 4.46 -10.92 -10.65
C GLN A 77 3.56 -10.32 -9.56
N LEU A 78 2.85 -9.23 -9.88
CA LEU A 78 1.90 -8.60 -8.94
C LEU A 78 0.89 -9.65 -8.43
N ASN A 79 0.17 -10.29 -9.34
CA ASN A 79 -0.89 -11.23 -8.97
C ASN A 79 -0.38 -12.46 -8.22
N GLU A 80 0.85 -12.89 -8.51
CA GLU A 80 1.48 -14.05 -7.87
C GLU A 80 1.96 -13.74 -6.45
N HIS A 81 2.55 -12.57 -6.21
CA HIS A 81 3.33 -12.33 -4.99
C HIS A 81 2.76 -11.26 -4.04
N ILE A 82 1.90 -10.34 -4.51
CA ILE A 82 1.50 -9.17 -3.73
C ILE A 82 0.88 -9.54 -2.38
N MET A 83 -0.03 -10.50 -2.34
CA MET A 83 -0.71 -10.88 -1.10
C MET A 83 0.26 -11.52 -0.09
N THR A 84 1.15 -12.40 -0.53
CA THR A 84 2.12 -13.05 0.34
C THR A 84 3.09 -12.04 0.97
N TYR A 85 3.61 -11.12 0.16
CA TYR A 85 4.68 -10.22 0.58
C TYR A 85 4.21 -8.90 1.19
N THR A 86 2.98 -8.46 0.95
CA THR A 86 2.46 -7.19 1.51
C THR A 86 1.32 -7.37 2.50
N VAL A 87 0.78 -8.58 2.66
CA VAL A 87 -0.28 -8.89 3.63
C VAL A 87 0.16 -10.02 4.55
N GLU A 88 0.30 -11.24 4.02
CA GLU A 88 0.44 -12.44 4.86
C GLU A 88 1.72 -12.46 5.69
N ARG A 89 2.89 -12.29 5.07
CA ARG A 89 4.18 -12.31 5.79
C ARG A 89 4.32 -11.16 6.78
N PRO A 90 4.04 -9.89 6.40
CA PRO A 90 4.04 -8.80 7.36
C PRO A 90 3.11 -9.04 8.56
N LEU A 91 1.91 -9.57 8.34
CA LEU A 91 0.97 -9.83 9.43
C LEU A 91 1.34 -11.04 10.30
N LYS A 92 2.23 -11.93 9.84
CA LYS A 92 2.84 -12.94 10.72
C LYS A 92 3.98 -12.37 11.56
N GLU A 93 4.70 -11.36 11.05
CA GLU A 93 5.90 -10.79 11.67
C GLU A 93 5.59 -9.61 12.61
N ILE A 94 4.79 -8.64 12.16
CA ILE A 94 4.60 -7.34 12.82
C ILE A 94 3.81 -7.45 14.14
N PRO A 95 2.72 -8.23 14.24
CA PRO A 95 1.98 -8.36 15.50
C PRO A 95 2.86 -8.83 16.66
N GLN A 96 3.89 -9.64 16.40
CA GLN A 96 4.82 -10.10 17.44
C GLN A 96 5.70 -8.95 17.98
N LEU A 97 6.01 -7.95 17.15
CA LEU A 97 6.84 -6.80 17.54
C LEU A 97 6.09 -5.80 18.40
N ARG A 98 4.76 -5.78 18.32
CA ARG A 98 3.90 -4.75 18.93
C ARG A 98 2.74 -5.30 19.77
N ARG A 99 2.67 -6.63 19.93
CA ARG A 99 1.58 -7.35 20.61
C ARG A 99 0.20 -6.96 20.09
N LEU A 100 0.05 -6.93 18.77
CA LEU A 100 -1.22 -6.58 18.13
C LEU A 100 -2.15 -7.78 18.15
N ASN A 101 -3.37 -7.56 18.64
CA ASN A 101 -4.47 -8.50 18.52
C ASN A 101 -5.47 -7.93 17.50
N PRO A 102 -5.87 -8.70 16.46
CA PRO A 102 -6.89 -8.23 15.51
C PRO A 102 -8.21 -7.85 16.19
N ASP A 103 -8.57 -8.48 17.32
CA ASP A 103 -9.82 -8.18 18.04
C ASP A 103 -9.85 -6.75 18.60
N ASP A 104 -8.68 -6.18 18.91
CA ASP A 104 -8.54 -4.82 19.44
C ASP A 104 -8.66 -3.75 18.33
N VAL A 105 -8.71 -4.15 17.04
CA VAL A 105 -8.84 -3.23 15.92
C VAL A 105 -10.32 -2.90 15.67
N ASN A 106 -10.73 -1.67 15.98
CA ASN A 106 -12.09 -1.19 15.70
C ASN A 106 -12.29 -0.77 14.23
N PHE A 107 -11.26 -0.17 13.63
CA PHE A 107 -11.27 0.27 12.23
C PHE A 107 -9.99 -0.19 11.52
N PHE A 108 -10.15 -0.88 10.41
CA PHE A 108 -9.07 -1.27 9.51
C PHE A 108 -9.20 -0.49 8.20
N LEU A 109 -8.15 0.27 7.84
CA LEU A 109 -8.14 1.18 6.69
C LEU A 109 -7.15 0.68 5.62
N PRO A 110 -7.44 -0.41 4.91
CA PRO A 110 -6.52 -0.95 3.92
C PRO A 110 -6.54 -0.13 2.63
N HIS A 111 -5.35 0.21 2.14
CA HIS A 111 -5.16 0.61 0.75
C HIS A 111 -4.87 -0.63 -0.12
N TYR A 112 -5.91 -1.23 -0.69
CA TYR A 112 -5.78 -2.41 -1.55
C TYR A 112 -5.87 -2.11 -3.06
N SER A 113 -5.88 -0.81 -3.44
CA SER A 113 -5.75 -0.29 -4.81
C SER A 113 -6.83 -0.68 -5.85
N SER A 114 -7.56 -1.79 -5.66
CA SER A 114 -8.60 -2.32 -6.55
C SER A 114 -9.56 -3.22 -5.79
N HIS A 115 -10.86 -3.16 -6.11
CA HIS A 115 -11.85 -4.10 -5.58
C HIS A 115 -11.42 -5.57 -5.76
N TYR A 116 -10.73 -5.89 -6.86
CA TYR A 116 -10.21 -7.23 -7.16
C TYR A 116 -9.36 -7.85 -6.03
N PHE A 117 -8.66 -7.02 -5.25
CA PHE A 117 -7.81 -7.48 -4.15
C PHE A 117 -8.53 -7.54 -2.80
N ARG A 118 -9.75 -7.01 -2.66
CA ARG A 118 -10.44 -6.91 -1.38
C ARG A 118 -10.53 -8.25 -0.66
N ASP A 119 -11.11 -9.25 -1.31
CA ASP A 119 -11.32 -10.57 -0.70
C ASP A 119 -10.01 -11.32 -0.52
N ARG A 120 -9.06 -11.12 -1.44
CA ARG A 120 -7.72 -11.74 -1.36
C ARG A 120 -6.91 -11.24 -0.16
N VAL A 121 -7.01 -9.94 0.13
CA VAL A 121 -6.39 -9.36 1.33
C VAL A 121 -6.96 -10.04 2.55
N HIS A 122 -8.28 -10.15 2.65
CA HIS A 122 -8.95 -10.82 3.76
C HIS A 122 -8.51 -12.29 3.89
N ASP A 123 -8.51 -13.06 2.80
CA ASP A 123 -8.06 -14.45 2.81
C ASP A 123 -6.62 -14.61 3.34
N HIS A 124 -5.71 -13.71 2.95
CA HIS A 124 -4.33 -13.74 3.42
C HIS A 124 -4.16 -13.20 4.85
N MET A 125 -5.03 -12.31 5.31
CA MET A 125 -5.15 -11.94 6.72
C MET A 125 -5.56 -13.15 7.57
N CYS A 126 -6.57 -13.92 7.14
CA CYS A 126 -6.98 -15.15 7.82
C CYS A 126 -5.86 -16.19 7.84
N LYS A 127 -5.13 -16.39 6.72
CA LYS A 127 -3.94 -17.28 6.67
C LYS A 127 -2.81 -16.84 7.60
N ALA A 128 -2.73 -15.54 7.91
CA ALA A 128 -1.78 -14.99 8.87
C ALA A 128 -2.26 -15.10 10.33
N GLY A 129 -3.49 -15.58 10.57
CA GLY A 129 -4.10 -15.58 11.90
C GLY A 129 -4.44 -14.17 12.39
N PHE A 130 -4.63 -13.21 11.47
CA PHE A 130 -4.91 -11.81 11.77
C PHE A 130 -6.25 -11.39 11.13
N ASP A 131 -7.32 -12.11 11.48
CA ASP A 131 -8.65 -11.92 10.90
C ASP A 131 -9.32 -10.65 11.45
N ILE A 132 -9.67 -9.72 10.57
CA ILE A 132 -10.49 -8.56 10.90
C ILE A 132 -11.70 -8.62 9.98
N PRO A 133 -12.93 -8.72 10.52
CA PRO A 133 -14.11 -8.94 9.70
C PRO A 133 -14.49 -7.67 8.92
N PHE A 134 -15.13 -7.84 7.76
CA PHE A 134 -15.34 -6.77 6.79
C PHE A 134 -16.14 -5.57 7.32
N GLU A 135 -16.98 -5.72 8.33
CA GLU A 135 -17.72 -4.63 8.99
C GLU A 135 -16.81 -3.61 9.69
N ARG A 136 -15.57 -3.99 10.02
CA ARG A 136 -14.56 -3.08 10.57
C ARG A 136 -13.68 -2.44 9.50
N TRP A 137 -13.88 -2.77 8.23
CA TRP A 137 -13.08 -2.21 7.14
C TRP A 137 -13.69 -0.91 6.69
N PHE A 138 -12.87 0.14 6.66
CA PHE A 138 -13.25 1.42 6.08
C PHE A 138 -12.48 1.67 4.78
N THR A 139 -13.19 2.05 3.72
CA THR A 139 -12.58 2.43 2.46
C THR A 139 -13.45 3.37 1.64
N ASN A 140 -12.83 4.38 1.02
CA ASN A 140 -13.46 5.29 0.07
C ASN A 140 -12.91 5.12 -1.36
N LEU A 141 -12.23 4.00 -1.64
CA LEU A 141 -11.66 3.68 -2.96
C LEU A 141 -12.67 3.85 -4.10
N TYR A 142 -13.92 3.45 -3.88
CA TYR A 142 -14.95 3.44 -4.92
C TYR A 142 -15.42 4.84 -5.34
N THR A 143 -15.22 5.84 -4.49
CA THR A 143 -15.65 7.22 -4.74
C THR A 143 -14.47 8.16 -4.99
N LYS A 144 -13.28 7.86 -4.46
CA LYS A 144 -12.06 8.67 -4.60
C LYS A 144 -11.06 8.14 -5.62
N GLY A 145 -11.20 6.89 -6.06
CA GLY A 145 -10.24 6.23 -6.94
C GLY A 145 -8.96 5.80 -6.21
N ASN A 146 -8.04 5.20 -6.96
CA ASN A 146 -6.74 4.79 -6.43
C ASN A 146 -5.73 5.93 -6.64
N ILE A 147 -5.53 6.73 -5.61
CA ILE A 147 -4.62 7.88 -5.60
C ILE A 147 -3.25 7.56 -5.00
N GLY A 148 -2.86 6.27 -5.03
CA GLY A 148 -1.56 5.80 -4.56
C GLY A 148 -1.27 6.22 -3.12
N ALA A 149 -0.11 6.85 -2.90
CA ALA A 149 0.37 7.27 -1.58
C ALA A 149 -0.59 8.24 -0.85
N ALA A 150 -1.39 9.02 -1.58
CA ALA A 150 -2.37 9.92 -0.97
C ALA A 150 -3.58 9.18 -0.37
N SER A 151 -3.77 7.89 -0.70
CA SER A 151 -4.97 7.14 -0.31
C SER A 151 -5.15 7.05 1.20
N ILE A 152 -4.06 6.85 1.96
CA ILE A 152 -4.16 6.72 3.42
C ILE A 152 -4.61 8.02 4.09
N TYR A 153 -4.19 9.18 3.56
CA TYR A 153 -4.59 10.49 4.07
C TYR A 153 -6.08 10.74 3.81
N VAL A 154 -6.55 10.42 2.61
CA VAL A 154 -7.96 10.62 2.23
C VAL A 154 -8.88 9.61 2.92
N LEU A 155 -8.40 8.40 3.21
CA LEU A 155 -9.10 7.43 4.06
C LEU A 155 -9.25 7.95 5.48
N LEU A 156 -8.16 8.45 6.08
CA LEU A 156 -8.17 9.00 7.42
C LEU A 156 -9.07 10.24 7.53
N GLU A 157 -9.00 11.15 6.55
CA GLU A 157 -9.84 12.35 6.49
C GLU A 157 -11.33 11.99 6.56
N GLU A 158 -11.78 11.06 5.71
CA GLU A 158 -13.20 10.72 5.64
C GLU A 158 -13.69 9.98 6.89
N LEU A 159 -12.88 9.09 7.46
CA LEU A 159 -13.22 8.40 8.70
C LEU A 159 -13.18 9.34 9.92
N PHE A 160 -12.24 10.28 9.96
CA PHE A 160 -12.09 11.21 11.09
C PHE A 160 -13.25 12.21 11.18
N HIS A 161 -13.94 12.44 10.07
CA HIS A 161 -15.08 13.35 9.95
C HIS A 161 -16.44 12.64 9.77
N SER A 162 -16.52 11.32 9.95
CA SER A 162 -17.76 10.52 9.84
C SER A 162 -18.60 10.49 11.11
#